data_AF-W4RKD2-F1
#
_entry.id   AF-W4RKD2-F1
#
_cell.length_a   1.000
_cell.length_b   1.000
_cell.length_c   1.000
_cell.angle_alpha   90.00
_cell.angle_beta   90.00
_cell.angle_gamma   90.00
#
_symmetry.space_group_name_H-M   'P 1'
#
loop_
_entity.id
_entity.type
_entity.pdbx_description
1 polymer ?
#
loop_
_entity_poly.entity_id
_entity_poly.type
_entity_poly.pdbx_seq_one_letter_code
_entity_poly.pdbx_strand_id
1 'polypeptide(L)'
;MAQDWFIELLKGTGRLLLHPVFYYSIFLAAVLGISRVKRERKNFTVRAKDAYFELRQLFPLGLLVGLIISIITIAAGIAIPFGAIVLIATATLLLSLLTKVRLLTPAYTIGVAFFA
;
A
#
# COMPACT_ATOMS: atom_id res chain seq x y z
N MET A 1 20.63 16.15 -18.57
CA MET A 1 20.36 14.70 -18.51
C MET A 1 20.46 14.14 -17.09
N ALA A 2 21.64 13.96 -16.49
CA ALA A 2 21.74 13.36 -15.14
C ALA A 2 21.02 14.18 -14.05
N GLN A 3 21.09 15.51 -14.14
CA GLN A 3 20.38 16.42 -13.23
C GLN A 3 18.85 16.31 -13.38
N ASP A 4 18.34 16.15 -14.61
CA ASP A 4 16.91 16.05 -14.88
C ASP A 4 16.34 14.74 -14.31
N TRP A 5 17.05 13.63 -14.51
CA TRP A 5 16.70 12.33 -13.91
C TRP A 5 16.67 12.38 -12.38
N PHE A 6 17.63 13.08 -11.76
CA PHE A 6 17.65 13.25 -10.31
C PHE A 6 16.44 14.05 -9.82
N ILE A 7 16.10 15.14 -10.51
CA ILE A 7 14.93 15.97 -10.17
C ILE A 7 13.62 15.17 -10.34
N GLU A 8 13.50 14.37 -11.40
CA GLU A 8 12.33 13.54 -11.65
C GLU A 8 12.13 12.48 -10.55
N LEU A 9 13.22 11.80 -10.16
CA LEU A 9 13.22 10.84 -9.05
C LEU A 9 12.88 11.49 -7.71
N LEU A 10 13.40 12.69 -7.45
CA LEU A 10 13.10 13.45 -6.24
C LEU A 10 11.62 13.83 -6.20
N LYS A 11 11.06 14.31 -7.32
CA LYS A 11 9.63 14.65 -7.44
C LYS A 11 8.75 13.41 -7.25
N GLY A 12 9.10 12.29 -7.87
CA GLY A 12 8.37 11.03 -7.73
C GLY A 12 8.37 10.52 -6.29
N THR A 13 9.54 10.51 -5.64
CA THR A 13 9.68 10.11 -4.24
C THR A 13 8.93 11.07 -3.31
N GLY A 14 9.01 12.37 -3.57
CA GLY A 14 8.28 13.39 -2.81
C GLY A 14 6.77 13.20 -2.91
N ARG A 15 6.23 12.89 -4.09
CA ARG A 15 4.80 12.58 -4.28
C ARG A 15 4.35 11.36 -3.48
N LEU A 16 5.18 10.31 -3.41
CA LEU A 16 4.89 9.14 -2.59
C LEU A 16 4.80 9.51 -1.11
N LEU A 17 5.77 10.28 -0.61
CA LEU A 17 5.79 10.71 0.79
C LEU A 17 4.61 11.63 1.13
N LEU A 18 4.17 12.50 0.21
CA LEU A 18 3.00 13.36 0.40
C LEU A 18 1.66 12.62 0.29
N HIS A 19 1.65 11.37 -0.17
CA HIS A 19 0.42 10.66 -0.46
C HIS A 19 -0.29 10.22 0.84
N PRO A 20 -1.58 10.56 1.05
CA PRO A 20 -2.27 10.29 2.31
C PRO A 20 -2.37 8.78 2.63
N VAL A 21 -2.51 7.95 1.59
CA VAL A 21 -2.54 6.47 1.74
C VAL A 21 -1.25 5.93 2.33
N PHE A 22 -0.10 6.58 2.09
CA PHE A 22 1.19 6.13 2.62
C PHE A 22 1.18 6.16 4.15
N TYR A 23 0.85 7.29 4.76
CA TYR A 23 0.74 7.41 6.22
C TYR A 23 -0.37 6.55 6.80
N TYR A 24 -1.51 6.50 6.12
CA TYR A 24 -2.64 5.69 6.56
C TYR A 24 -2.33 4.19 6.57
N SER A 25 -1.51 3.70 5.62
CA SER A 25 -1.10 2.30 5.58
C SER A 25 -0.27 1.88 6.79
N ILE A 26 0.57 2.79 7.31
CA ILE A 26 1.37 2.57 8.53
C ILE A 26 0.44 2.43 9.75
N PHE A 27 -0.53 3.34 9.86
CA PHE A 27 -1.54 3.28 10.92
C PHE A 27 -2.34 1.98 10.86
N LEU A 28 -2.80 1.59 9.66
CA LEU A 28 -3.55 0.37 9.47
C LEU A 28 -2.74 -0.88 9.82
N ALA A 29 -1.47 -0.94 9.40
CA ALA A 29 -0.58 -2.05 9.74
C ALA A 29 -0.38 -2.19 11.26
N ALA A 30 -0.30 -1.07 11.98
CA ALA A 30 -0.24 -1.08 13.45
C ALA A 30 -1.54 -1.65 14.06
N VAL A 31 -2.71 -1.17 13.60
CA VAL A 31 -4.02 -1.64 14.08
C VAL A 31 -4.21 -3.14 13.81
N LEU A 32 -3.87 -3.61 12.60
CA LEU A 32 -3.93 -5.02 12.22
C LEU A 32 -2.97 -5.88 13.06
N GLY A 33 -1.74 -5.40 13.28
CA GLY A 33 -0.76 -6.09 14.12
C GLY A 33 -1.23 -6.27 15.57
N ILE A 34 -1.85 -5.24 16.16
CA ILE A 34 -2.41 -5.31 17.53
C ILE A 34 -3.64 -6.23 17.57
N SER A 35 -4.54 -6.10 16.61
CA SER A 35 -5.75 -6.93 16.50
C SER A 35 -5.40 -8.42 16.39
N ARG A 36 -4.38 -8.75 15.59
CA ARG A 36 -3.84 -10.11 15.47
C ARG A 36 -3.34 -10.64 16.80
N VAL A 37 -2.55 -9.87 17.55
CA VAL A 37 -2.01 -10.31 18.85
C VAL A 37 -3.12 -10.51 19.88
N LYS A 38 -4.16 -9.66 19.90
CA LYS A 38 -5.33 -9.86 20.76
C LYS A 38 -6.07 -11.16 20.42
N ARG A 39 -6.25 -11.46 19.13
CA ARG A 39 -6.89 -12.69 18.67
C ARG A 39 -6.05 -13.93 18.97
N GLU A 40 -4.73 -13.82 18.82
CA GLU A 40 -3.79 -14.89 19.18
C GLU A 40 -3.88 -15.21 20.67
N ARG A 41 -3.79 -14.22 21.56
CA ARG A 41 -3.92 -14.45 23.02
C ARG A 41 -5.26 -15.08 23.43
N LYS A 42 -6.33 -14.84 22.67
CA LYS A 42 -7.65 -15.44 22.92
C LYS A 42 -7.72 -16.91 22.51
N ASN A 43 -7.01 -17.29 21.45
CA ASN A 43 -7.07 -18.64 20.88
C ASN A 43 -5.91 -19.53 21.31
N PHE A 44 -4.77 -18.92 21.62
CA PHE A 44 -3.51 -19.55 21.99
C PHE A 44 -2.86 -18.74 23.12
N THR A 45 -2.54 -19.39 24.23
CA THR A 45 -1.92 -18.73 25.40
C THR A 45 -0.50 -18.19 25.09
N VAL A 46 0.09 -18.58 23.95
CA VAL A 46 1.43 -18.19 23.50
C VAL A 46 1.34 -17.32 22.24
N ARG A 47 2.18 -16.29 22.18
CA ARG A 47 2.29 -15.38 21.03
C ARG A 47 3.18 -16.00 19.95
N ALA A 48 2.66 -16.14 18.73
CA ALA A 48 3.44 -16.71 17.62
C ALA A 48 4.38 -15.69 16.96
N LYS A 49 3.96 -14.42 16.87
CA LYS A 49 4.73 -13.34 16.20
C LYS A 49 4.49 -12.00 16.88
N ASP A 50 5.43 -11.07 16.70
CA ASP A 50 5.29 -9.72 17.25
C ASP A 50 4.28 -8.84 16.51
N ALA A 51 3.74 -7.84 17.21
CA ALA A 51 2.77 -6.88 16.66
C ALA A 51 3.39 -6.05 15.53
N TYR A 52 4.71 -5.85 15.59
CA TYR A 52 5.49 -5.12 14.59
C TYR A 52 5.73 -5.90 13.29
N PHE A 53 5.35 -7.18 13.23
CA PHE A 53 5.58 -8.02 12.06
C PHE A 53 4.93 -7.42 10.79
N GLU A 54 3.69 -6.95 10.89
CA GLU A 54 2.96 -6.35 9.76
C GLU A 54 3.65 -5.07 9.25
N LEU A 55 4.10 -4.20 10.16
CA LEU A 55 4.87 -3.00 9.79
C LEU A 55 6.21 -3.34 9.14
N ARG A 56 6.93 -4.31 9.68
CA ARG A 56 8.22 -4.75 9.14
C ARG A 56 8.09 -5.37 7.76
N GLN A 57 6.95 -5.99 7.46
CA GLN A 57 6.68 -6.59 6.17
C GLN A 57 6.18 -5.57 5.14
N LEU A 58 5.45 -4.54 5.58
CA LEU A 58 4.85 -3.51 4.73
C LEU A 58 5.87 -2.80 3.84
N PHE A 59 6.99 -2.32 4.40
CA PHE A 59 7.96 -1.53 3.66
C PHE A 59 8.84 -2.35 2.69
N PRO A 60 9.59 -3.38 3.12
CA PRO A 60 10.53 -4.06 2.23
C PRO A 60 9.82 -4.83 1.11
N LEU A 61 8.74 -5.57 1.42
CA LEU A 61 7.99 -6.27 0.38
C LEU A 61 7.17 -5.30 -0.46
N GLY A 62 6.54 -4.30 0.16
CA GLY A 62 5.73 -3.31 -0.57
C GLY A 62 6.57 -2.50 -1.55
N LEU A 63 7.75 -2.02 -1.14
CA LEU A 63 8.66 -1.29 -2.02
C LEU A 63 9.23 -2.19 -3.11
N LEU A 64 9.64 -3.43 -2.80
CA LEU A 64 10.17 -4.36 -3.79
C LEU A 64 9.12 -4.68 -4.86
N VAL A 65 7.90 -5.05 -4.45
CA VAL A 65 6.81 -5.35 -5.38
C VAL A 65 6.40 -4.10 -6.16
N GLY A 66 6.30 -2.94 -5.51
CA GLY A 66 5.96 -1.68 -6.16
C GLY A 66 7.00 -1.25 -7.20
N LEU A 67 8.29 -1.45 -6.93
CA LEU A 67 9.37 -1.14 -7.85
C LEU A 67 9.32 -2.07 -9.08
N ILE A 68 9.11 -3.38 -8.87
CA ILE A 68 8.94 -4.34 -9.97
C ILE A 68 7.75 -3.94 -10.85
N ILE A 69 6.59 -3.63 -10.26
CA ILE A 69 5.40 -3.21 -11.01
C ILE A 69 5.65 -1.89 -11.75
N SER A 70 6.37 -0.94 -11.13
CA SER A 70 6.72 0.33 -11.77
C SER A 70 7.57 0.12 -13.03
N ILE A 71 8.60 -0.73 -12.96
CA ILE A 71 9.44 -1.09 -14.12
C ILE A 71 8.58 -1.71 -15.22
N ILE A 72 7.71 -2.67 -14.88
CA ILE A 72 6.84 -3.34 -15.86
C ILE A 72 5.89 -2.33 -16.52
N THR A 73 5.33 -1.39 -15.76
CA THR A 73 4.38 -0.38 -16.24
C THR A 73 5.07 0.59 -17.21
N ILE A 74 6.28 1.04 -16.88
CA ILE A 74 7.11 1.88 -17.75
C ILE A 74 7.49 1.12 -19.03
N ALA A 75 7.93 -0.14 -18.92
CA ALA A 75 8.31 -0.96 -20.07
C ALA A 75 7.12 -1.26 -21.00
N ALA A 76 5.91 -1.41 -20.44
CA ALA A 76 4.69 -1.58 -21.20
C ALA A 76 4.14 -0.26 -21.79
N GLY A 77 4.71 0.89 -21.43
CA GLY A 77 4.24 2.20 -21.90
C GLY A 77 2.84 2.56 -21.38
N ILE A 78 2.41 1.98 -20.26
CA ILE A 78 1.05 2.18 -19.73
C ILE A 78 1.00 3.51 -18.97
N ALA A 79 0.23 4.46 -19.50
CA ALA A 79 -0.09 5.71 -18.81
C ALA A 79 -1.35 5.54 -17.97
N ILE A 80 -1.21 5.60 -16.64
CA ILE A 80 -2.36 5.53 -15.72
C ILE A 80 -3.01 6.91 -15.64
N PRO A 81 -4.32 7.05 -15.96
CA PRO A 81 -5.00 8.33 -15.88
C PRO A 81 -5.11 8.81 -14.42
N PHE A 82 -5.09 10.12 -14.20
CA PHE A 82 -5.16 10.69 -12.86
C PHE A 82 -6.44 10.27 -12.11
N GLY A 83 -7.56 10.16 -12.82
CA GLY A 83 -8.82 9.67 -12.25
C GLY A 83 -8.70 8.26 -11.65
N ALA A 84 -7.99 7.35 -12.32
CA ALA A 84 -7.74 6.01 -11.82
C ALA A 84 -6.94 6.02 -10.52
N ILE A 85 -5.91 6.89 -10.42
CA ILE A 85 -5.11 7.03 -9.20
C ILE A 85 -5.99 7.49 -8.02
N VAL A 86 -6.85 8.48 -8.25
CA VAL A 86 -7.77 9.00 -7.23
C VAL A 86 -8.77 7.94 -6.81
N LEU A 87 -9.39 7.21 -7.75
CA LEU A 87 -10.33 6.14 -7.43
C LEU A 87 -9.68 4.99 -6.65
N ILE A 88 -8.47 4.57 -7.03
CA ILE A 88 -7.74 3.53 -6.31
C ILE A 88 -7.44 4.00 -4.89
N ALA A 89 -6.99 5.25 -4.72
CA ALA A 89 -6.67 5.80 -3.41
C ALA A 89 -7.91 5.88 -2.51
N THR A 90 -9.03 6.40 -3.02
CA THR A 90 -10.28 6.51 -2.25
C THR A 90 -10.88 5.14 -1.95
N ALA A 91 -10.91 4.22 -2.91
CA ALA A 91 -11.36 2.85 -2.70
C ALA A 91 -10.51 2.15 -1.63
N THR A 92 -9.19 2.31 -1.68
CA THR A 92 -8.28 1.73 -0.68
C THR A 92 -8.60 2.28 0.71
N LEU A 93 -8.78 3.59 0.86
CA LEU A 93 -9.13 4.23 2.13
C LEU A 93 -10.51 3.82 2.65
N LEU A 94 -11.51 3.67 1.78
CA LEU A 94 -12.86 3.28 2.20
C LEU A 94 -12.91 1.80 2.60
N LEU A 95 -12.30 0.92 1.80
CA LEU A 95 -12.28 -0.52 2.05
C LEU A 95 -11.44 -0.86 3.29
N SER A 96 -10.40 -0.09 3.57
CA SER A 96 -9.54 -0.29 4.74
C SER A 96 -10.20 0.07 6.07
N LEU A 97 -11.17 0.99 6.09
CA LEU A 97 -11.94 1.34 7.29
C LEU A 97 -12.67 0.14 7.89
N LEU A 98 -13.06 -0.83 7.05
CA LEU A 98 -13.70 -2.06 7.49
C LEU A 98 -12.74 -3.01 8.21
N THR A 99 -11.42 -2.75 8.19
CA THR A 99 -10.33 -3.57 8.77
C THR A 99 -10.31 -5.03 8.30
N LYS A 100 -11.08 -5.36 7.25
CA LYS A 100 -11.11 -6.67 6.62
C LYS A 100 -10.05 -6.73 5.52
N VAL A 101 -8.91 -7.34 5.81
CA VAL A 101 -7.77 -7.48 4.88
C VAL A 101 -8.18 -8.05 3.52
N ARG A 102 -9.20 -8.93 3.48
CA ARG A 102 -9.73 -9.52 2.23
C ARG A 102 -10.28 -8.49 1.25
N LEU A 103 -10.74 -7.33 1.72
CA LEU A 103 -11.28 -6.27 0.85
C LEU A 103 -10.18 -5.42 0.20
N LEU A 104 -8.94 -5.50 0.70
CA LEU A 104 -7.81 -4.74 0.17
C LEU A 104 -7.06 -5.45 -0.96
N THR A 105 -7.63 -6.52 -1.52
CA THR A 105 -7.00 -7.22 -2.64
C THR A 105 -7.00 -6.33 -3.90
N PRO A 106 -5.97 -6.47 -4.76
CA PRO A 106 -5.87 -5.69 -6.00
C PRO A 106 -7.10 -5.79 -6.90
N ALA A 107 -7.80 -6.93 -6.88
CA ALA A 107 -9.03 -7.14 -7.63
C ALA A 107 -10.13 -6.11 -7.28
N TYR A 108 -10.24 -5.71 -6.01
CA TYR A 108 -11.21 -4.72 -5.58
C TYR A 108 -10.67 -3.29 -5.71
N THR A 109 -9.42 -3.03 -5.31
CA THR A 109 -8.87 -1.67 -5.32
C THR A 109 -8.58 -1.16 -6.73
N ILE A 110 -7.96 -1.98 -7.58
CA ILE A 110 -7.68 -1.64 -8.99
C ILE A 110 -8.93 -1.83 -9.85
N GLY A 111 -9.79 -2.80 -9.52
CA GLY A 111 -11.04 -3.03 -10.27
C GLY A 111 -11.95 -1.80 -10.30
N VAL A 112 -12.00 -1.02 -9.23
CA VAL A 112 -12.78 0.24 -9.18
C VAL A 112 -12.23 1.28 -10.16
N ALA A 113 -10.93 1.23 -10.48
CA ALA A 113 -10.29 2.14 -11.42
C ALA A 113 -10.78 1.96 -12.87
N PHE A 114 -11.44 0.84 -13.18
CA PHE A 114 -12.06 0.62 -14.50
C PHE A 114 -13.14 1.66 -14.81
N PHE A 115 -13.76 2.25 -13.79
CA PHE A 115 -14.80 3.27 -13.95
C PHE A 115 -14.25 4.71 -14.01
N ALA A 116 -12.92 4.88 -14.05
CA ALA A 116 -12.25 6.18 -14.08
C ALA A 116 -12.04 6.74 -15.48
#